data_AF-A0A9P8G4B6-F1
#
_entry.id   AF-A0A9P8G4B6-F1
#
_cell.length_a   1.000
_cell.length_b   1.000
_cell.length_c   1.000
_cell.angle_alpha   90.00
_cell.angle_beta   90.00
_cell.angle_gamma   90.00
#
_symmetry.space_group_name_H-M   'P 1'
#
loop_
_entity.id
_entity.type
_entity.pdbx_description
1 polymer ?
#
loop_
_entity_poly.entity_id
_entity_poly.type
_entity_poly.pdbx_seq_one_letter_code
_entity_poly.pdbx_strand_id
1 'polypeptide(L)'
;MHSRSLSWARVGYCGDTRDLAPASRTNHFGPLSGLAKQPVERILELDRNARNEYLREARRHGLSYKEIKYRGDSTEAESTLRGRHRILSKPRKMRVRNPQ
;
A
#
# COMPACT_ATOMS: atom_id res chain seq x y z
N MET A 1 4.44 34.43 48.00
CA MET A 1 4.11 33.67 46.76
C MET A 1 2.92 32.79 47.06
N HIS A 2 1.87 33.00 46.26
CA HIS A 2 0.69 32.17 45.99
C HIS A 2 0.90 30.66 46.24
N SER A 3 -0.07 29.81 46.56
CA SER A 3 -1.48 29.88 46.92
C SER A 3 -1.88 28.42 47.16
N ARG A 4 -2.71 28.18 48.18
CA ARG A 4 -3.77 27.16 48.21
C ARG A 4 -3.41 25.72 47.80
N SER A 5 -3.06 24.91 48.80
CA SER A 5 -3.18 23.45 48.71
C SER A 5 -4.66 23.07 48.82
N LEU A 6 -5.27 22.66 47.71
CA LEU A 6 -6.64 22.13 47.67
C LEU A 6 -6.61 20.61 47.79
N SER A 7 -7.13 20.16 48.93
CA SER A 7 -7.54 18.79 49.22
C SER A 7 -8.54 18.28 48.20
N TRP A 8 -8.31 17.08 47.68
CA TRP A 8 -9.37 16.26 47.07
C TRP A 8 -9.26 14.86 47.65
N ALA A 9 -10.04 14.62 48.69
CA ALA A 9 -10.30 13.29 49.21
C ALA A 9 -11.40 12.60 48.39
N ARG A 10 -11.20 11.29 48.20
CA ARG A 10 -12.21 10.22 48.14
C ARG A 10 -13.10 10.17 46.90
N VAL A 11 -13.07 9.04 46.19
CA VAL A 11 -14.19 8.08 46.08
C VAL A 11 -13.63 6.80 45.47
N GLY A 12 -13.75 5.69 46.19
CA GLY A 12 -13.62 4.36 45.64
C GLY A 12 -14.93 3.94 44.99
N TYR A 13 -14.85 3.19 43.90
CA TYR A 13 -15.91 2.28 43.48
C TYR A 13 -15.25 0.98 43.03
N CYS A 14 -15.49 -0.07 43.83
CA CYS A 14 -15.41 -1.43 43.34
C CYS A 14 -16.58 -1.65 42.38
N GLY A 15 -16.27 -2.05 41.16
CA GLY A 15 -17.25 -2.48 40.17
C GLY A 15 -16.81 -3.82 39.60
N ASP A 16 -17.29 -4.89 40.24
CA ASP A 16 -17.39 -6.24 39.68
C ASP A 16 -18.03 -6.15 38.28
N THR A 17 -17.27 -6.53 37.25
CA THR A 17 -17.83 -7.03 35.99
C THR A 17 -17.25 -8.42 35.78
N ARG A 18 -17.84 -9.38 36.49
CA ARG A 18 -17.94 -10.74 35.97
C ARG A 18 -18.84 -10.67 34.73
N ASP A 19 -18.51 -11.52 33.77
CA ASP A 19 -19.09 -11.64 32.43
C ASP A 19 -18.66 -10.56 31.43
N LEU A 20 -17.70 -10.93 30.58
CA LEU A 20 -17.91 -11.07 29.13
C LEU A 20 -16.76 -11.90 28.54
N ALA A 21 -17.15 -13.00 27.86
CA ALA A 21 -16.31 -14.05 27.30
C ALA A 21 -15.02 -13.59 26.58
N PRO A 22 -13.88 -14.29 26.73
CA PRO A 22 -12.75 -14.10 25.84
C PRO A 22 -13.06 -14.66 24.45
N ALA A 23 -13.15 -13.72 23.50
CA ALA A 23 -12.71 -13.82 22.12
C ALA A 23 -12.63 -15.23 21.51
N SER A 24 -13.63 -15.58 20.70
CA SER A 24 -13.44 -16.50 19.58
C SER A 24 -14.33 -16.09 18.41
N ARG A 25 -14.27 -14.81 18.02
CA ARG A 25 -14.66 -14.44 16.66
C ARG A 25 -13.44 -14.70 15.78
N THR A 26 -13.22 -15.97 15.46
CA THR A 26 -12.30 -16.36 14.38
C THR A 26 -12.90 -15.83 13.09
N ASN A 27 -12.55 -14.60 12.75
CA ASN A 27 -12.70 -14.09 11.41
C ASN A 27 -11.70 -14.88 10.54
N HIS A 28 -12.07 -16.11 10.15
CA HIS A 28 -11.43 -16.86 9.08
C HIS A 28 -11.75 -16.16 7.73
N PHE A 29 -11.26 -14.94 7.56
CA PHE A 29 -11.13 -14.33 6.23
C PHE A 29 -9.85 -14.87 5.59
N GLY A 30 -9.82 -16.18 5.38
CA GLY A 30 -8.89 -16.77 4.42
C GLY A 30 -9.54 -16.64 3.05
N PRO A 31 -8.95 -15.92 2.07
CA PRO A 31 -9.39 -16.09 0.71
C PRO A 31 -9.12 -17.56 0.34
N LEU A 32 -10.19 -18.31 0.05
CA LEU A 32 -10.13 -19.59 -0.66
C LEU A 32 -9.66 -19.32 -2.10
N SER A 33 -8.40 -18.92 -2.28
CA SER A 33 -7.81 -18.58 -3.58
C SER A 33 -6.69 -19.57 -3.92
N GLY A 34 -7.01 -20.86 -3.80
CA GLY A 34 -6.11 -21.97 -4.12
C GLY A 34 -6.09 -22.38 -5.60
N LEU A 35 -6.74 -21.67 -6.52
CA LEU A 35 -6.84 -22.10 -7.91
C LEU A 35 -6.51 -20.94 -8.85
N ALA A 36 -5.48 -21.18 -9.67
CA ALA A 36 -5.10 -20.48 -10.90
C ALA A 36 -5.50 -19.00 -10.98
N LYS A 37 -4.49 -18.11 -10.94
CA LYS A 37 -4.63 -16.72 -11.43
C LYS A 37 -5.39 -16.77 -12.77
N GLN A 38 -6.64 -16.30 -12.77
CA GLN A 38 -7.54 -16.40 -13.90
C GLN A 38 -6.86 -15.81 -15.15
N PRO A 39 -7.15 -16.31 -16.37
CA PRO A 39 -6.50 -15.85 -17.60
C PRO A 39 -6.59 -14.32 -17.80
N VAL A 40 -7.65 -13.70 -17.28
CA VAL A 40 -7.85 -12.24 -17.29
C VAL A 40 -6.78 -11.48 -16.51
N GLU A 41 -6.30 -11.99 -15.38
CA GLU A 41 -5.24 -11.35 -14.58
C GLU A 41 -3.92 -11.35 -15.33
N ARG A 42 -3.61 -12.46 -16.02
CA ARG A 42 -2.40 -12.59 -16.83
C ARG A 42 -2.40 -11.61 -18.00
N ILE A 43 -3.55 -11.43 -18.67
CA ILE A 43 -3.69 -10.47 -19.79
C ILE A 43 -3.45 -9.04 -19.30
N LEU A 44 -4.03 -8.67 -18.16
CA LEU A 44 -3.83 -7.35 -17.55
C LEU A 44 -2.38 -7.14 -17.09
N GLU A 45 -1.70 -8.16 -16.58
CA GLU A 45 -0.28 -8.09 -16.22
C GLU A 45 0.63 -7.92 -17.43
N LEU A 46 0.34 -8.59 -18.55
CA LEU A 46 1.07 -8.41 -19.81
C LEU A 46 0.92 -6.99 -20.35
N ASP A 47 -0.31 -6.47 -20.36
CA ASP A 47 -0.63 -5.11 -20.77
C ASP A 47 0.07 -4.06 -19.88
N ARG A 48 0.09 -4.28 -18.56
CA ARG A 48 0.88 -3.45 -17.62
C ARG A 48 2.38 -3.51 -17.89
N ASN A 49 2.94 -4.68 -18.18
CA ASN A 49 4.36 -4.83 -18.48
C ASN A 49 4.73 -4.12 -19.79
N ALA A 50 3.88 -4.23 -20.82
CA ALA A 50 4.06 -3.50 -22.08
C ALA A 50 4.05 -1.98 -21.87
N ARG A 51 3.08 -1.45 -21.12
CA ARG A 51 3.05 -0.02 -20.75
C ARG A 51 4.28 0.42 -19.96
N ASN A 52 4.76 -0.44 -19.06
CA ASN A 52 5.95 -0.16 -18.26
C ASN A 52 7.23 -0.12 -19.12
N GLU A 53 7.34 -0.99 -20.12
CA GLU A 53 8.48 -0.99 -21.04
C GLU A 53 8.45 0.25 -21.94
N TYR A 54 7.29 0.56 -22.52
CA TYR A 54 7.09 1.80 -23.27
C TYR A 54 7.47 3.04 -22.44
N LEU A 55 7.07 3.10 -21.16
CA LEU A 55 7.42 4.19 -20.26
C LEU A 55 8.94 4.33 -20.06
N ARG A 56 9.69 3.21 -20.00
CA ARG A 56 11.15 3.23 -19.88
C ARG A 56 11.80 3.69 -21.17
N GLU A 57 11.39 3.15 -22.30
CA GLU A 57 11.90 3.53 -23.62
C GLU A 57 11.64 5.00 -23.90
N ALA A 58 10.41 5.48 -23.70
CA ALA A 58 10.05 6.86 -23.93
C ALA A 58 10.85 7.82 -23.04
N ARG A 59 11.14 7.45 -21.78
CA ARG A 59 12.05 8.23 -20.93
C ARG A 59 13.50 8.18 -21.38
N ARG A 60 13.99 7.07 -21.95
CA ARG A 60 15.31 7.01 -22.58
C ARG A 60 15.40 7.90 -23.82
N HIS A 61 14.31 8.05 -24.57
CA HIS A 61 14.19 8.99 -25.69
C HIS A 61 14.05 10.46 -25.27
N GLY A 62 14.00 10.76 -23.96
CA GLY A 62 13.92 12.13 -23.46
C GLY A 62 12.51 12.72 -23.41
N LEU A 63 11.47 11.98 -23.79
CA LEU A 63 10.08 12.44 -23.76
C LEU A 63 9.65 12.80 -22.34
N SER A 64 9.02 13.96 -22.15
CA SER A 64 8.47 14.34 -20.84
C SER A 64 7.32 13.42 -20.44
N TYR A 65 7.05 13.30 -19.14
CA TYR A 65 5.93 12.48 -18.65
C TYR A 65 4.57 12.96 -19.17
N LYS A 66 4.43 14.26 -19.47
CA LYS A 66 3.24 14.83 -20.11
C LYS A 66 3.06 14.31 -21.54
N GLU A 67 4.14 14.28 -22.32
CA GLU A 67 4.11 13.74 -23.69
C GLU A 67 3.90 12.22 -23.69
N ILE A 68 4.50 11.49 -22.75
CA ILE A 68 4.29 10.04 -22.62
C ILE A 68 2.83 9.73 -22.34
N LYS A 69 2.19 10.51 -21.45
CA LYS A 69 0.75 10.38 -21.17
C LYS A 69 -0.09 10.64 -22.43
N TYR A 70 0.23 11.70 -23.17
CA TYR A 70 -0.52 12.08 -24.36
C TYR A 70 -0.36 11.09 -25.52
N ARG A 71 0.86 10.55 -25.72
CA ARG A 71 1.16 9.63 -26.82
C ARG A 71 0.79 8.17 -26.53
N GLY A 72 0.80 7.77 -25.26
CA GLY A 72 0.63 6.38 -24.85
C GLY A 72 -0.80 5.98 -24.48
N ASP A 73 -1.80 6.78 -24.87
CA ASP A 73 -3.23 6.60 -24.54
C ASP A 73 -3.49 6.20 -23.08
N SER A 74 -2.63 6.70 -22.20
CA SER A 74 -2.60 6.28 -20.81
C SER A 74 -3.57 7.15 -20.02
N THR A 75 -4.63 6.54 -19.48
CA THR A 75 -5.59 7.20 -18.57
C THR A 75 -4.99 7.57 -17.22
N GLU A 76 -3.76 7.11 -16.96
CA GLU A 76 -3.05 7.28 -15.69
C GLU A 76 -2.58 8.72 -15.49
N ALA A 77 -2.59 9.17 -14.23
CA ALA A 77 -2.05 10.47 -13.88
C ALA A 77 -0.53 10.51 -14.07
N GLU A 78 0.00 11.71 -14.35
CA GLU A 78 1.46 11.93 -14.49
C GLU A 78 2.23 11.48 -13.23
N SER A 79 1.63 11.70 -12.05
CA SER A 79 2.17 11.25 -10.76
C SER A 79 2.33 9.73 -10.70
N THR A 80 1.37 8.97 -11.25
CA THR A 80 1.43 7.51 -11.36
C THR A 80 2.58 7.07 -12.26
N LEU A 81 2.74 7.70 -13.44
CA LEU A 81 3.84 7.39 -14.37
C LEU A 81 5.21 7.63 -13.71
N ARG A 82 5.39 8.77 -13.04
CA ARG A 82 6.63 9.08 -12.31
C ARG A 82 6.91 8.06 -11.21
N GLY A 83 5.89 7.68 -10.45
CA GLY A 83 5.98 6.65 -9.40
C GLY A 83 6.37 5.28 -9.97
N ARG A 84 5.74 4.85 -11.06
CA ARG A 84 6.05 3.61 -11.77
C ARG A 84 7.47 3.62 -12.30
N HIS A 85 7.87 4.68 -13.00
CA HIS A 85 9.22 4.80 -13.53
C HIS A 85 10.29 4.64 -12.44
N ARG A 86 10.14 5.29 -11.28
CA ARG A 86 11.08 5.16 -10.15
C ARG A 86 11.22 3.72 -9.67
N ILE A 87 10.11 3.01 -9.58
CA ILE A 87 10.08 1.60 -9.18
C ILE A 87 10.75 0.76 -10.27
N LEU A 88 10.38 0.97 -11.55
CA LEU A 88 10.94 0.27 -12.70
C LEU A 88 12.44 0.52 -12.88
N SER A 89 12.99 1.67 -12.47
CA SER A 89 14.42 1.98 -12.58
C SER A 89 15.31 0.94 -11.89
N LYS A 90 14.86 0.32 -10.79
CA LYS A 90 15.59 -0.76 -10.11
C LYS A 90 14.84 -2.10 -10.24
N PRO A 91 15.47 -3.15 -10.81
CA PRO A 91 14.83 -4.45 -10.94
C PRO A 91 14.51 -5.03 -9.56
N ARG A 92 13.40 -5.76 -9.45
CA ARG A 92 12.87 -6.32 -8.19
C ARG A 92 13.92 -7.08 -7.38
N LYS A 93 14.78 -7.85 -8.07
CA LYS A 93 15.89 -8.62 -7.47
C LYS A 93 16.90 -7.76 -6.68
N MET A 94 17.09 -6.50 -7.07
CA MET A 94 17.99 -5.57 -6.36
C MET A 94 17.29 -4.75 -5.26
N ARG A 95 16.00 -5.00 -4.99
CA ARG A 95 15.26 -4.33 -3.91
C ARG A 95 15.37 -5.07 -2.58
N VAL A 96 16.09 -6.19 -2.54
CA VAL A 96 16.39 -6.93 -1.31
C VAL A 96 17.55 -6.23 -0.62
N ARG A 97 17.30 -5.70 0.58
CA ARG A 97 18.35 -5.18 1.47
C ARG A 97 18.93 -6.38 2.21
N ASN A 98 20.21 -6.68 2.00
CA ASN A 98 20.90 -7.69 2.80
C ASN A 98 21.33 -7.04 4.14
N PRO A 99 20.87 -7.55 5.29
CA PRO A 99 21.48 -7.20 6.57
C PRO A 99 22.84 -7.92 6.70
N GLN A 100 23.88 -7.19 7.08
CA GLN A 100 25.11 -7.75 7.66
C GLN A 100 25.00 -7.73 9.18
#